data_AF-A0AAW1LZM4-F1
#
_entry.id   AF-A0AAW1LZM4-F1
#
_cell.length_a   1.000
_cell.length_b   1.000
_cell.length_c   1.000
_cell.angle_alpha   90.00
_cell.angle_beta   90.00
_cell.angle_gamma   90.00
#
_symmetry.space_group_name_H-M   'P 1'
#
loop_
_entity.id
_entity.type
_entity.pdbx_description
1 polymer ?
#
loop_
_entity_poly.entity_id
_entity_poly.type
_entity_poly.pdbx_seq_one_letter_code
_entity_poly.pdbx_strand_id
1 'polypeptide(L)'
;MDVNCLKSTEVEYEIKIRGVTPSGELDFKRKTLRGLLTQERGNRSFFTIVNPFVFSEDEKDARESLADLKQAINEVVVPVAASARKRICSRLTHLSGRIHRLNAENVDQRGIVVALTEELLILEADFEEKVKPPTSTPHDQQAFQFGMGDPQLSPISPRRFTTTVKPILPYKWGLSFTGSNSQESVISFLEKVESLRVSRGVSKHPKSL
;
A
#
# COMPACT_ATOMS: atom_id res chain seq x y z
N MET A 1 -0.20 -6.17 5.52
CA MET A 1 0.83 -6.19 6.57
C MET A 1 1.43 -7.58 6.72
N ASP A 2 2.77 -7.70 6.69
CA ASP A 2 3.49 -8.94 7.05
C ASP A 2 3.95 -8.88 8.51
N VAL A 3 3.51 -9.82 9.33
CA VAL A 3 3.80 -9.90 10.77
C VAL A 3 5.29 -10.05 11.08
N ASN A 4 6.05 -10.72 10.21
CA ASN A 4 7.50 -10.90 10.42
C ASN A 4 8.30 -9.62 10.17
N CYS A 5 7.67 -8.62 9.55
CA CYS A 5 8.27 -7.33 9.24
C CYS A 5 8.05 -6.29 10.35
N LEU A 6 7.26 -6.61 11.37
CA LEU A 6 6.94 -5.71 12.47
C LEU A 6 7.95 -5.83 13.62
N LYS A 7 8.13 -4.72 14.34
CA LYS A 7 8.82 -4.64 15.63
C LYS A 7 8.01 -5.33 16.73
N SER A 8 8.66 -5.66 17.85
CA SER A 8 7.96 -6.29 18.99
C SER A 8 6.80 -5.44 19.51
N THR A 9 7.02 -4.13 19.67
CA THR A 9 6.02 -3.17 20.15
C THR A 9 4.82 -3.09 19.20
N GLU A 10 5.06 -3.08 17.89
CA GLU A 10 4.02 -3.08 16.86
C GLU A 10 3.18 -4.35 16.88
N VAL A 11 3.82 -5.52 17.07
CA VAL A 11 3.12 -6.80 17.24
C VAL A 11 2.27 -6.79 18.51
N GLU A 12 2.81 -6.31 19.62
CA GLU A 12 2.09 -6.21 20.89
C GLU A 12 0.88 -5.30 20.81
N TYR A 13 1.02 -4.14 20.15
CA TYR A 13 -0.10 -3.24 19.87
C TYR A 13 -1.22 -3.96 19.11
N GLU A 14 -0.90 -4.65 18.01
CA GLU A 14 -1.88 -5.34 17.19
C GLU A 14 -2.59 -6.49 17.94
N ILE A 15 -1.90 -7.16 18.87
CA ILE A 15 -2.52 -8.18 19.73
C ILE A 15 -3.47 -7.52 20.76
N LYS A 16 -3.04 -6.42 21.38
CA LYS A 16 -3.82 -5.70 22.40
C LYS A 16 -5.12 -5.12 21.83
N ILE A 17 -5.09 -4.50 20.65
CA ILE A 17 -6.31 -3.95 20.02
C ILE A 17 -7.34 -5.03 19.64
N ARG A 18 -6.94 -6.30 19.65
CA ARG A 18 -7.82 -7.47 19.42
C ARG A 18 -8.27 -8.11 20.72
N GLY A 19 -8.06 -7.45 21.86
CA GLY A 19 -8.50 -7.91 23.18
C GLY A 19 -7.68 -9.07 23.75
N VAL A 20 -6.50 -9.35 23.21
CA VAL A 20 -5.62 -10.42 23.72
C VAL A 20 -4.45 -9.80 24.48
N THR A 21 -4.08 -10.41 25.61
CA THR A 21 -2.87 -9.98 26.35
C THR A 21 -1.63 -10.57 25.66
N PRO A 22 -0.70 -9.74 25.17
CA PRO A 22 0.53 -10.24 24.58
C PRO A 22 1.39 -10.91 25.67
N SER A 23 1.76 -12.17 25.44
CA SER A 23 2.58 -12.96 26.37
C SER A 23 3.67 -13.72 25.61
N GLY A 24 4.72 -14.12 26.33
CA GLY A 24 5.83 -14.91 25.76
C GLY A 24 6.82 -14.13 24.89
N GLU A 25 7.68 -14.87 24.21
CA GLU A 25 8.69 -14.35 23.28
C GLU A 25 8.08 -13.84 21.98
N LEU A 26 8.87 -13.07 21.21
CA LEU A 26 8.42 -12.43 19.97
C LEU A 26 7.83 -13.42 18.96
N ASP A 27 8.41 -14.61 18.81
CA ASP A 27 7.92 -15.60 17.86
C ASP A 27 6.55 -16.16 18.27
N PHE A 28 6.31 -16.33 19.58
CA PHE A 28 5.01 -16.68 20.10
C PHE A 28 4.00 -15.57 19.84
N LYS A 29 4.34 -14.31 20.13
CA LYS A 29 3.51 -13.14 19.82
C LYS A 29 3.16 -13.07 18.33
N ARG A 30 4.13 -13.26 17.43
CA ARG A 30 3.90 -13.30 15.98
C ARG A 30 3.01 -14.45 15.55
N LYS A 31 3.13 -15.63 16.17
CA LYS A 31 2.23 -16.76 15.93
C LYS A 31 0.80 -16.43 16.35
N THR A 32 0.63 -15.84 17.53
CA THR A 32 -0.65 -15.37 18.05
C THR A 32 -1.29 -14.35 17.11
N LEU A 33 -0.55 -13.31 16.71
CA LEU A 33 -1.06 -12.28 15.79
C LEU A 33 -1.46 -12.88 14.43
N ARG A 34 -0.68 -13.81 13.87
CA ARG A 34 -1.06 -14.51 12.63
C ARG A 34 -2.38 -15.27 12.80
N GLY A 35 -2.56 -15.97 13.91
CA GLY A 35 -3.82 -16.67 14.23
C GLY A 35 -5.01 -15.72 14.27
N LEU A 36 -4.85 -14.58 14.96
CA LEU A 36 -5.88 -13.53 15.04
C LEU A 36 -6.23 -12.98 13.66
N LEU A 37 -5.23 -12.61 12.84
CA LEU A 37 -5.44 -12.11 11.48
C LEU A 37 -6.10 -13.15 10.56
N THR A 38 -5.80 -14.44 10.73
CA THR A 38 -6.46 -15.52 9.99
C THR A 38 -7.93 -15.67 10.37
N GLN A 39 -8.27 -15.53 11.66
CA GLN A 39 -9.66 -15.53 12.11
C GLN A 39 -10.43 -14.32 11.56
N GLU A 40 -9.82 -13.13 11.62
CA GLU A 40 -10.36 -11.87 11.09
C GLU A 40 -10.68 -11.99 9.60
N ARG A 41 -9.72 -12.44 8.77
CA ARG A 41 -9.92 -12.66 7.33
C ARG A 41 -10.97 -13.73 7.03
N GLY A 42 -11.13 -14.70 7.92
CA GLY A 42 -12.12 -15.76 7.78
C GLY A 42 -13.50 -15.39 8.32
N ASN A 43 -13.70 -14.17 8.83
CA ASN A 43 -14.90 -13.74 9.55
C ASN A 43 -15.30 -14.72 10.67
N ARG A 44 -14.29 -15.28 11.36
CA ARG A 44 -14.42 -16.25 12.46
C ARG A 44 -13.91 -15.68 13.79
N SER A 45 -13.59 -14.39 13.81
CA SER A 45 -13.13 -13.71 15.02
C SER A 45 -14.29 -13.52 15.98
N PHE A 46 -14.07 -13.91 17.24
CA PHE A 46 -14.96 -13.58 18.37
C PHE A 46 -14.62 -12.23 19.01
N PHE A 47 -13.62 -11.54 18.49
CA PHE A 47 -13.15 -10.25 18.99
C PHE A 47 -13.57 -9.12 18.06
N THR A 48 -13.78 -7.94 18.66
CA THR A 48 -13.92 -6.66 17.96
C THR A 48 -12.62 -5.90 18.11
N ILE A 49 -12.16 -5.27 17.03
CA ILE A 49 -10.99 -4.40 17.08
C ILE A 49 -11.38 -3.13 17.83
N VAL A 50 -10.80 -2.91 19.00
CA VAL A 50 -11.02 -1.73 19.84
C VAL A 50 -9.67 -1.21 20.28
N ASN A 51 -9.47 0.10 20.20
CA ASN A 51 -8.27 0.74 20.71
C ASN A 51 -8.37 0.88 22.25
N PRO A 52 -7.57 0.16 23.06
CA PRO A 52 -7.65 0.24 24.51
C PRO A 52 -6.74 1.35 25.09
N PHE A 53 -6.02 2.09 24.25
CA PHE A 53 -4.99 3.04 24.69
C PHE A 53 -5.57 4.44 24.89
N VAL A 54 -4.99 5.18 25.85
CA VAL A 54 -5.26 6.61 26.02
C VAL A 54 -4.68 7.36 24.82
N PHE A 55 -5.41 8.35 24.31
CA PHE A 55 -5.02 9.10 23.11
C PHE A 55 -3.58 9.63 23.18
N SER A 56 -3.17 10.24 24.29
CA SER A 56 -1.84 10.84 24.43
C SER A 56 -0.70 9.81 24.39
N GLU A 57 -0.92 8.62 24.95
CA GLU A 57 0.07 7.52 24.89
C GLU A 57 0.15 6.96 23.47
N ASP A 58 -1.00 6.73 22.84
CA ASP A 58 -1.06 6.16 21.50
C ASP A 58 -0.54 7.14 20.43
N GLU A 59 -0.80 8.43 20.60
CA GLU A 59 -0.23 9.52 19.82
C GLU A 59 1.30 9.53 19.92
N LYS A 60 1.83 9.47 21.14
CA LYS A 60 3.28 9.48 21.39
C LYS A 60 3.95 8.32 20.65
N ASP A 61 3.43 7.11 20.83
CA ASP A 61 3.96 5.92 20.16
C ASP A 61 3.83 5.98 18.62
N ALA A 62 2.76 6.60 18.11
CA ALA A 62 2.59 6.83 16.67
C ALA A 62 3.66 7.79 16.12
N ARG A 63 3.96 8.87 16.84
CA ARG A 63 5.05 9.82 16.49
C ARG A 63 6.42 9.15 16.53
N GLU A 64 6.69 8.34 17.56
CA GLU A 64 7.94 7.56 17.64
C GLU A 64 8.07 6.60 16.45
N SER A 65 6.99 5.89 16.11
CA SER A 65 6.95 4.99 14.95
C SER A 65 7.18 5.72 13.62
N LEU A 66 6.66 6.95 13.50
CA LEU A 66 6.84 7.81 12.33
C LEU A 66 8.29 8.28 12.20
N ALA A 67 8.89 8.77 13.29
CA ALA A 67 10.30 9.16 13.33
C ALA A 67 11.22 7.99 12.97
N ASP A 68 10.97 6.81 13.55
CA ASP A 68 11.69 5.58 13.25
C ASP A 68 11.58 5.17 11.76
N LEU A 69 10.40 5.32 11.16
CA LEU A 69 10.20 5.00 9.74
C LEU A 69 10.89 6.01 8.83
N LYS A 70 10.84 7.29 9.19
CA LYS A 70 11.55 8.35 8.48
C LYS A 70 13.05 8.10 8.46
N GLN A 71 13.63 7.74 9.60
CA GLN A 71 15.03 7.35 9.68
C GLN A 71 15.31 6.11 8.81
N ALA A 72 14.51 5.05 8.96
CA ALA A 72 14.72 3.81 8.20
C ALA A 72 14.65 4.06 6.68
N ILE A 73 13.75 4.92 6.20
CA ILE A 73 13.62 5.30 4.79
C ILE A 73 14.84 6.10 4.33
N ASN A 74 15.34 7.03 5.14
CA ASN A 74 16.55 7.81 4.83
C ASN A 74 17.79 6.93 4.69
N GLU A 75 17.91 5.90 5.53
CA GLU A 75 19.03 4.94 5.51
C GLU A 75 18.96 3.91 4.38
N VAL A 76 17.83 3.81 3.66
CA VAL A 76 17.72 2.91 2.50
C VAL A 76 18.73 3.30 1.42
N VAL A 77 19.59 2.34 1.05
CA VAL A 77 20.49 2.43 -0.11
C VAL A 77 19.78 1.88 -1.34
N VAL A 78 19.91 2.58 -2.47
CA VAL A 78 19.38 2.16 -3.77
C VAL A 78 20.45 1.37 -4.53
N PRO A 79 20.13 0.21 -5.14
CA PRO A 79 18.81 -0.41 -5.28
C PRO A 79 18.30 -1.05 -3.99
N VAL A 80 17.01 -0.85 -3.71
CA VAL A 80 16.40 -1.29 -2.46
C VAL A 80 16.18 -2.80 -2.44
N ALA A 81 16.78 -3.50 -1.47
CA ALA A 81 16.54 -4.92 -1.27
C ALA A 81 15.05 -5.22 -1.04
N ALA A 82 14.54 -6.30 -1.65
CA ALA A 82 13.12 -6.67 -1.54
C ALA A 82 12.66 -6.87 -0.08
N SER A 83 13.54 -7.36 0.79
CA SER A 83 13.30 -7.52 2.23
C SER A 83 13.15 -6.18 2.95
N ALA A 84 14.01 -5.20 2.66
CA ALA A 84 13.93 -3.85 3.22
C ALA A 84 12.64 -3.16 2.77
N ARG A 85 12.31 -3.26 1.46
CA ARG A 85 11.07 -2.71 0.92
C ARG A 85 9.84 -3.32 1.61
N LYS A 86 9.78 -4.64 1.70
CA LYS A 86 8.67 -5.35 2.36
C LYS A 86 8.52 -4.94 3.82
N ARG A 87 9.65 -4.73 4.52
CA ARG A 87 9.68 -4.30 5.91
C ARG A 87 9.07 -2.91 6.07
N ILE A 88 9.55 -1.94 5.31
CA ILE A 88 9.06 -0.56 5.34
C ILE A 88 7.57 -0.51 4.98
N CYS A 89 7.14 -1.14 3.88
CA CYS A 89 5.73 -1.18 3.50
C CYS A 89 4.84 -1.79 4.60
N SER A 90 5.28 -2.88 5.24
CA SER A 90 4.49 -3.52 6.30
C SER A 90 4.33 -2.62 7.52
N ARG A 91 5.37 -1.87 7.89
CA ARG A 91 5.35 -0.92 9.00
C ARG A 91 4.54 0.35 8.68
N LEU A 92 4.61 0.86 7.45
CA LEU A 92 3.73 1.96 6.99
C LEU A 92 2.26 1.55 7.04
N THR A 93 1.92 0.35 6.57
CA THR A 93 0.55 -0.19 6.67
C THR A 93 0.08 -0.31 8.13
N HIS A 94 0.97 -0.75 9.03
CA HIS A 94 0.68 -0.82 10.46
C HIS A 94 0.39 0.57 11.04
N LEU A 95 1.29 1.53 10.80
CA LEU A 95 1.17 2.89 11.31
C LEU A 95 -0.09 3.59 10.78
N SER A 96 -0.40 3.42 9.49
CA SER A 96 -1.66 3.88 8.88
C SER A 96 -2.88 3.37 9.65
N GLY A 97 -2.92 2.05 9.91
CA GLY A 97 -4.00 1.44 10.69
C GLY A 97 -4.07 1.95 12.12
N ARG A 98 -2.91 2.17 12.77
CA ARG A 98 -2.82 2.73 14.12
C ARG A 98 -3.39 4.15 14.18
N ILE A 99 -2.95 5.03 13.28
CA ILE A 99 -3.43 6.43 13.20
C ILE A 99 -4.93 6.46 12.95
N HIS A 100 -5.45 5.62 12.06
CA HIS A 100 -6.89 5.53 11.79
C HIS A 100 -7.73 5.14 13.01
N ARG A 101 -7.12 4.43 13.98
CA ARG A 101 -7.78 3.96 15.21
C ARG A 101 -7.52 4.87 16.41
N LEU A 102 -6.79 5.96 16.26
CA LEU A 102 -6.61 6.92 17.35
C LEU A 102 -7.97 7.47 17.78
N ASN A 103 -8.32 7.29 19.05
CA ASN A 103 -9.60 7.71 19.59
C ASN A 103 -9.59 9.23 19.89
N ALA A 104 -9.86 10.04 18.87
CA ALA A 104 -9.93 11.49 19.00
C ALA A 104 -11.32 11.97 19.44
N GLU A 105 -11.43 12.43 20.69
CA GLU A 105 -12.69 12.84 21.31
C GLU A 105 -12.98 14.33 21.09
N ASN A 106 -11.94 15.16 20.99
CA ASN A 106 -12.05 16.62 20.84
C ASN A 106 -11.44 17.16 19.53
N VAL A 107 -11.63 18.46 19.28
CA VAL A 107 -11.18 19.12 18.03
C VAL A 107 -9.66 19.12 17.92
N ASP A 108 -8.94 19.37 19.02
CA ASP A 108 -7.48 19.42 19.04
C ASP A 108 -6.88 18.04 18.70
N GLN A 109 -7.40 16.99 19.31
CA GLN A 109 -7.02 15.60 19.03
C GLN A 109 -7.30 15.22 17.57
N ARG A 110 -8.44 15.67 17.00
CA ARG A 110 -8.73 15.45 15.57
C ARG A 110 -7.71 16.18 14.68
N GLY A 111 -7.32 17.41 15.05
CA GLY A 111 -6.26 18.15 14.35
C GLY A 111 -4.93 17.40 14.37
N ILE A 112 -4.59 16.77 15.48
CA ILE A 112 -3.39 15.92 15.61
C ILE A 112 -3.48 14.69 14.70
N VAL A 113 -4.62 13.98 14.66
CA VAL A 113 -4.80 12.81 13.79
C VAL A 113 -4.66 13.20 12.30
N VAL A 114 -5.20 14.36 11.91
CA VAL A 114 -5.04 14.90 10.55
C VAL A 114 -3.56 15.16 10.25
N ALA A 115 -2.84 15.85 11.14
CA ALA A 115 -1.41 16.13 10.97
C ALA A 115 -0.58 14.84 10.84
N LEU A 116 -0.82 13.84 11.70
CA LEU A 116 -0.15 12.53 11.61
C LEU A 116 -0.44 11.81 10.30
N THR A 117 -1.68 11.92 9.81
CA THR A 117 -2.08 11.33 8.53
C THR A 117 -1.36 11.99 7.36
N GLU A 118 -1.28 13.32 7.36
CA GLU A 118 -0.56 14.10 6.35
C GLU A 118 0.94 13.75 6.34
N GLU A 119 1.58 13.71 7.51
CA GLU A 119 2.99 13.33 7.64
C GLU A 119 3.24 11.90 7.11
N LEU A 120 2.35 10.96 7.42
CA LEU A 120 2.46 9.59 6.92
C LEU A 120 2.34 9.53 5.39
N LEU A 121 1.40 10.27 4.79
CA LEU A 121 1.22 10.31 3.34
C LEU A 121 2.44 10.87 2.61
N ILE A 122 3.05 11.93 3.14
CA ILE A 122 4.30 12.48 2.61
C ILE A 122 5.40 11.42 2.68
N LEU A 123 5.52 10.74 3.83
CA LEU A 123 6.54 9.72 4.03
C LEU A 123 6.36 8.50 3.08
N GLU A 124 5.12 8.11 2.79
CA GLU A 124 4.81 7.08 1.80
C GLU A 124 5.23 7.52 0.39
N ALA A 125 4.97 8.77 0.01
CA ALA A 125 5.38 9.33 -1.27
C ALA A 125 6.90 9.39 -1.43
N ASP A 126 7.61 9.89 -0.41
CA ASP A 126 9.08 9.95 -0.39
C ASP A 126 9.71 8.56 -0.57
N PHE A 127 9.14 7.56 0.11
CA PHE A 127 9.61 6.19 -0.03
C PHE A 127 9.33 5.62 -1.42
N GLU A 128 8.16 5.88 -1.99
CA GLU A 128 7.83 5.43 -3.34
C GLU A 128 8.74 6.06 -4.40
N GLU A 129 9.01 7.36 -4.30
CA GLU A 129 9.94 8.08 -5.19
C GLU A 129 11.35 7.49 -5.09
N LYS A 130 11.84 7.25 -3.88
CA LYS A 130 13.19 6.67 -3.65
C LYS A 130 13.33 5.25 -4.19
N VAL A 131 12.25 4.49 -4.25
CA VAL A 131 12.24 3.09 -4.73
C VAL A 131 11.96 2.99 -6.23
N LYS A 132 11.40 4.04 -6.87
CA LYS A 132 11.17 4.04 -8.31
C LYS A 132 12.49 3.84 -9.05
N PRO A 133 12.61 2.84 -9.94
CA PRO A 133 13.78 2.75 -10.79
C PRO A 133 13.87 4.03 -11.63
N PRO A 134 15.08 4.52 -11.94
CA PRO A 134 15.23 5.65 -12.85
C PRO A 134 14.52 5.28 -14.15
N THR A 135 13.41 5.96 -14.43
CA THR A 135 12.70 5.83 -15.69
C THR A 135 13.72 6.16 -16.77
N SER A 136 14.11 5.16 -17.57
CA SER A 136 14.90 5.38 -18.78
C SER A 136 14.09 6.33 -19.66
N THR A 137 14.38 7.63 -19.59
CA THR A 137 13.99 8.58 -20.62
C THR A 137 14.60 8.06 -21.92
N PRO A 138 13.81 7.84 -22.97
CA PRO A 138 14.36 7.66 -24.30
C PRO A 138 14.98 9.00 -24.66
N HIS A 139 16.31 9.08 -24.55
CA HIS A 139 17.09 10.19 -25.07
C HIS A 139 17.09 10.04 -26.59
N ASP A 140 16.08 10.63 -27.23
CA ASP A 140 15.98 10.72 -28.68
C ASP A 140 16.99 11.77 -29.16
N GLN A 141 18.26 11.39 -29.21
CA GLN A 141 19.28 12.10 -29.98
C GLN A 141 19.42 11.42 -31.35
N GLN A 142 18.47 11.71 -32.24
CA GLN A 142 18.74 11.60 -33.67
C GLN A 142 19.59 12.79 -34.10
N ALA A 143 20.90 12.59 -34.12
CA ALA A 143 21.81 13.37 -34.95
C ALA A 143 23.09 12.57 -35.23
N PHE A 144 23.04 11.60 -36.14
CA PHE A 144 24.20 11.26 -36.96
C PHE A 144 23.81 10.94 -38.39
N GLN A 145 24.34 11.78 -39.27
CA GLN A 145 24.26 11.78 -40.71
C GLN A 145 25.27 10.81 -41.33
N PHE A 146 24.85 10.21 -42.45
CA PHE A 146 25.62 9.70 -43.59
C PHE A 146 26.71 8.62 -43.40
N GLY A 147 26.39 7.42 -43.90
CA GLY A 147 27.34 6.42 -44.39
C GLY A 147 26.63 5.43 -45.31
N MET A 148 26.80 5.60 -46.63
CA MET A 148 26.25 4.72 -47.67
C MET A 148 26.84 3.30 -47.59
N GLY A 149 25.98 2.28 -47.70
CA GLY A 149 26.37 0.88 -47.93
C GLY A 149 25.22 -0.11 -47.74
N ASP A 150 24.51 -0.44 -48.82
CA ASP A 150 23.57 -1.56 -48.94
C ASP A 150 24.33 -2.89 -49.27
N PRO A 151 23.70 -4.08 -49.24
CA PRO A 151 22.77 -4.61 -48.23
C PRO A 151 23.14 -6.07 -47.85
N GLN A 152 23.04 -6.46 -46.58
CA GLN A 152 22.99 -7.89 -46.23
C GLN A 152 21.83 -8.20 -45.29
N LEU A 153 20.87 -8.96 -45.82
CA LEU A 153 19.64 -9.38 -45.17
C LEU A 153 19.94 -10.36 -44.04
N SER A 154 19.57 -9.97 -42.81
CA SER A 154 19.28 -10.88 -41.71
C SER A 154 18.16 -10.27 -40.87
N PRO A 155 16.94 -10.85 -40.85
CA PRO A 155 15.87 -10.31 -40.04
C PRO A 155 16.11 -10.70 -38.57
N ILE A 156 16.80 -9.85 -37.82
CA ILE A 156 16.79 -9.92 -36.35
C ILE A 156 15.46 -9.31 -35.91
N SER A 157 14.48 -10.19 -35.73
CA SER A 157 13.17 -9.84 -35.21
C SER A 157 13.33 -9.31 -33.77
N PRO A 158 12.97 -8.05 -33.46
CA PRO A 158 12.96 -7.59 -32.08
C PRO A 158 11.88 -8.38 -31.35
N ARG A 159 12.28 -9.19 -30.36
CA ARG A 159 11.36 -9.78 -29.39
C ARG A 159 10.65 -8.64 -28.65
N ARG A 160 9.48 -8.27 -29.18
CA ARG A 160 8.47 -7.52 -28.42
C ARG A 160 8.07 -8.43 -27.26
N PHE A 161 8.51 -8.10 -26.04
CA PHE A 161 7.79 -8.53 -24.86
C PHE A 161 6.46 -7.77 -24.86
N THR A 162 5.47 -8.32 -25.56
CA THR A 162 4.09 -7.92 -25.34
C THR A 162 3.70 -8.51 -23.99
N THR A 163 3.88 -7.75 -22.91
CA THR A 163 3.12 -7.98 -21.68
C THR A 163 1.66 -7.69 -22.00
N THR A 164 1.00 -8.65 -22.64
CA THR A 164 -0.45 -8.70 -22.74
C THR A 164 -0.96 -9.04 -21.34
N VAL A 165 -1.04 -8.00 -20.50
CA VAL A 165 -1.85 -8.09 -19.28
C VAL A 165 -3.25 -8.40 -19.75
N LYS A 166 -3.69 -9.64 -19.55
CA LYS A 166 -5.04 -10.06 -19.94
C LYS A 166 -6.03 -9.10 -19.25
N PRO A 167 -6.94 -8.46 -20.00
CA PRO A 167 -7.89 -7.52 -19.41
C PRO A 167 -8.73 -8.26 -18.37
N ILE A 168 -8.73 -7.75 -17.13
CA ILE A 168 -9.55 -8.28 -16.05
C ILE A 168 -10.99 -7.89 -16.36
N LEU A 169 -11.86 -8.88 -16.55
CA LEU A 169 -13.26 -8.67 -16.91
C LEU A 169 -14.01 -7.86 -15.83
N PRO A 170 -14.97 -6.97 -16.20
CA PRO A 170 -15.68 -6.09 -15.27
C PRO A 170 -16.26 -6.76 -14.02
N TYR A 171 -16.81 -7.97 -14.15
CA TYR A 171 -17.37 -8.71 -13.01
C TYR A 171 -16.33 -9.17 -11.97
N LYS A 172 -15.03 -9.15 -12.32
CA LYS A 172 -13.91 -9.43 -11.41
C LYS A 172 -13.35 -8.18 -10.73
N TRP A 173 -14.03 -7.03 -10.86
CA TRP A 173 -13.56 -5.77 -10.28
C TRP A 173 -13.88 -5.64 -8.79
N GLY A 174 -14.74 -6.52 -8.25
CA GLY A 174 -15.13 -6.47 -6.83
C GLY A 174 -15.99 -5.24 -6.51
N LEU A 175 -16.68 -4.70 -7.49
CA LEU A 175 -17.62 -3.59 -7.34
C LEU A 175 -19.03 -4.13 -7.12
N SER A 176 -19.70 -3.66 -6.08
CA SER A 176 -21.11 -3.94 -5.80
C SER A 176 -21.81 -2.66 -5.40
N PHE A 177 -22.86 -2.28 -6.13
CA PHE A 177 -23.73 -1.17 -5.77
C PHE A 177 -25.03 -1.75 -5.20
N THR A 178 -25.27 -1.52 -3.90
CA THR A 178 -26.44 -2.08 -3.19
C THR A 178 -27.63 -1.13 -3.16
N GLY A 179 -27.47 0.12 -3.62
CA GLY A 179 -28.53 1.14 -3.69
C GLY A 179 -29.20 1.49 -2.35
N SER A 180 -28.69 0.96 -1.24
CA SER A 180 -29.23 1.18 0.10
C SER A 180 -28.55 2.42 0.68
N ASN A 181 -29.36 3.39 1.10
CA ASN A 181 -29.06 4.81 1.36
C ASN A 181 -27.99 5.14 2.43
N SER A 182 -26.84 4.45 2.49
CA SER A 182 -25.94 4.58 3.62
C SER A 182 -24.46 4.80 3.31
N GLN A 183 -23.90 4.37 2.18
CA GLN A 183 -22.42 4.47 2.02
C GLN A 183 -21.85 4.85 0.65
N GLU A 184 -22.61 4.78 -0.46
CA GLU A 184 -22.06 5.19 -1.76
C GLU A 184 -23.17 5.84 -2.60
N SER A 185 -22.96 7.09 -3.02
CA SER A 185 -23.86 7.73 -3.99
C SER A 185 -23.67 7.07 -5.37
N VAL A 186 -24.69 7.09 -6.21
CA VAL A 186 -24.59 6.61 -7.61
C VAL A 186 -23.42 7.29 -8.33
N ILE A 187 -23.21 8.57 -8.07
CA ILE A 187 -22.13 9.36 -8.69
C ILE A 187 -20.76 8.81 -8.25
N SER A 188 -20.55 8.62 -6.95
CA SER A 188 -19.29 8.08 -6.40
C SER A 188 -18.98 6.66 -6.92
N PHE A 189 -20.02 5.84 -7.09
CA PHE A 189 -19.87 4.51 -7.70
C PHE A 189 -19.43 4.59 -9.16
N LEU A 190 -20.03 5.47 -9.96
CA LEU A 190 -19.68 5.65 -11.38
C LEU A 190 -18.25 6.19 -11.55
N GLU A 191 -17.80 7.08 -10.68
CA GLU A 191 -16.40 7.56 -10.67
C GLU A 191 -15.42 6.42 -10.41
N LYS A 192 -15.74 5.52 -9.48
CA LYS A 192 -14.93 4.33 -9.14
C LYS A 192 -14.87 3.34 -10.30
N VAL A 193 -15.98 3.14 -11.00
CA VAL A 193 -16.05 2.32 -12.23
C VAL A 193 -15.16 2.92 -13.32
N GLU A 194 -15.23 4.24 -13.56
CA GLU A 194 -14.44 4.91 -14.59
C GLU A 194 -12.95 4.90 -14.27
N SER A 195 -12.57 5.11 -13.01
CA SER A 195 -11.18 4.99 -12.54
C SER A 195 -10.62 3.60 -12.80
N LEU A 196 -11.36 2.54 -12.44
CA LEU A 196 -10.96 1.15 -12.70
C LEU A 196 -10.88 0.82 -14.20
N ARG A 197 -11.77 1.40 -15.02
CA ARG A 197 -11.73 1.25 -16.48
C ARG A 197 -10.41 1.82 -17.05
N VAL A 198 -10.03 3.03 -16.64
CA VAL A 198 -8.80 3.70 -17.08
C VAL A 198 -7.57 2.92 -16.62
N SER A 199 -7.48 2.58 -15.33
CA SER A 199 -6.33 1.86 -14.77
C SER A 199 -6.13 0.47 -15.38
N ARG A 200 -7.18 -0.13 -15.96
CA ARG A 200 -7.14 -1.47 -16.58
C ARG A 200 -7.11 -1.45 -18.11
N GLY A 201 -7.00 -0.26 -18.72
CA GLY A 201 -6.89 -0.11 -20.18
C GLY A 201 -8.12 -0.59 -20.95
N VAL A 202 -9.31 -0.55 -20.34
CA VAL A 202 -10.55 -1.02 -20.97
C VAL A 202 -11.13 0.11 -21.84
N SER A 203 -11.28 -0.13 -23.14
CA SER A 203 -11.81 0.87 -24.08
C SER A 203 -13.29 1.20 -23.81
N LYS A 204 -13.69 2.45 -24.03
CA LYS A 204 -15.09 2.90 -23.90
C LYS A 204 -16.01 2.26 -24.95
N HIS A 205 -15.45 1.83 -26.07
CA HIS A 205 -16.20 1.23 -27.17
C HIS A 205 -15.97 -0.28 -27.20
N PRO A 206 -17.04 -1.09 -27.37
CA PRO A 206 -16.87 -2.48 -27.76
C PRO A 206 -16.15 -2.51 -29.11
N LYS A 207 -15.13 -3.36 -29.24
CA LYS A 207 -14.57 -3.66 -30.56
C LYS A 207 -15.71 -4.27 -31.37
N SER A 208 -16.14 -3.58 -32.43
CA SER A 208 -17.04 -4.15 -33.43
C SER A 208 -16.40 -5.46 -33.93
N LEU A 209 -17.12 -6.56 -33.79
CA LEU A 209 -16.80 -7.82 -34.43
C LEU A 209 -16.84 -7.67 -35.95
#